data_AF-A0A2E6DUZ9-F1
#
_entry.id   AF-A0A2E6DUZ9-F1
#
_cell.length_a   1.000
_cell.length_b   1.000
_cell.length_c   1.000
_cell.angle_alpha   90.00
_cell.angle_beta   90.00
_cell.angle_gamma   90.00
#
_symmetry.space_group_name_H-M   'P 1'
#
loop_
_entity.id
_entity.type
_entity.pdbx_description
1 polymer ?
#
loop_
_entity_poly.entity_id
_entity_poly.type
_entity_poly.pdbx_seq_one_letter_code
_entity_poly.pdbx_strand_id
1 'polypeptide(L)'
;MGEVAVKYKIMCDPDVDDVNAETIASAMQEMNSEVGVVQMVETKPLAFGLKFVEAHCVIQEGDGTVDEFEDSIRSILGVGEVEVLEIGRL
;
A
#
# COMPACT_ATOMS: atom_id res chain seq x y z
N MET A 1 11.49 13.58 15.09
CA MET A 1 11.31 12.32 14.36
C MET A 1 11.29 12.70 12.91
N GLY A 2 12.11 12.04 12.08
CA GLY A 2 12.05 12.26 10.64
C GLY A 2 10.91 11.44 10.04
N GLU A 3 10.58 11.72 8.79
CA GLU A 3 9.51 11.05 8.07
C GLU A 3 10.07 10.55 6.74
N VAL A 4 9.60 9.39 6.31
CA VAL A 4 9.91 8.84 4.99
C VAL A 4 8.64 8.75 4.17
N ALA A 5 8.72 9.27 2.95
CA ALA A 5 7.73 9.02 1.92
C ALA A 5 8.06 7.68 1.24
N VAL A 6 7.09 6.78 1.19
CA VAL A 6 7.21 5.48 0.52
C VAL A 6 6.09 5.34 -0.50
N LYS A 7 6.45 4.92 -1.72
CA LYS A 7 5.48 4.52 -2.74
C LYS A 7 5.42 3.00 -2.82
N TYR A 8 4.24 2.47 -2.59
CA TYR A 8 3.96 1.05 -2.71
C TYR A 8 3.19 0.74 -3.99
N LYS A 9 3.55 -0.36 -4.64
CA LYS A 9 2.78 -1.03 -5.67
C LYS A 9 2.19 -2.28 -5.06
N ILE A 10 0.86 -2.34 -5.01
CA ILE A 10 0.11 -3.41 -4.37
C ILE A 10 -0.66 -4.15 -5.47
N MET A 11 -0.39 -5.44 -5.59
CA MET A 11 -1.08 -6.34 -6.50
C MET A 11 -2.16 -7.12 -5.77
N CYS A 12 -3.29 -7.29 -6.45
CA CYS A 12 -4.37 -8.13 -5.96
C CYS A 12 -3.94 -9.60 -6.02
N ASP A 13 -4.30 -10.36 -4.99
CA ASP A 13 -4.18 -11.81 -4.98
C ASP A 13 -5.18 -12.38 -6.01
N PRO A 14 -4.72 -13.14 -7.03
CA PRO A 14 -5.60 -13.73 -8.04
C PRO A 14 -6.47 -14.88 -7.52
N ASP A 15 -6.15 -15.45 -6.36
CA ASP A 15 -6.87 -16.56 -5.75
C ASP A 15 -8.04 -16.09 -4.85
N VAL A 16 -8.18 -14.77 -4.64
CA VAL A 16 -9.25 -14.19 -3.83
C VAL A 16 -10.36 -13.64 -4.75
N ASP A 17 -11.46 -14.37 -4.82
CA ASP A 17 -12.67 -13.94 -5.53
C ASP A 17 -13.24 -12.62 -4.96
N ASP A 18 -13.90 -11.84 -5.83
CA ASP A 18 -14.56 -10.56 -5.52
C ASP A 18 -13.64 -9.43 -4.98
N VAL A 19 -12.32 -9.64 -4.94
CA VAL A 19 -11.37 -8.55 -4.65
C VAL A 19 -10.73 -8.06 -5.94
N ASN A 20 -10.59 -6.74 -6.05
CA ASN A 20 -9.93 -6.08 -7.15
C ASN A 20 -9.17 -4.84 -6.65
N ALA A 21 -8.43 -4.19 -7.55
CA ALA A 21 -7.64 -3.01 -7.22
C ALA A 21 -8.48 -1.86 -6.63
N GLU A 22 -9.75 -1.71 -6.99
CA GLU A 22 -10.61 -0.64 -6.44
C GLU A 22 -11.00 -0.93 -5.00
N THR A 23 -11.35 -2.18 -4.67
CA THR A 23 -11.63 -2.60 -3.29
C THR A 23 -10.41 -2.42 -2.39
N ILE A 24 -9.22 -2.81 -2.85
CA ILE A 24 -7.95 -2.62 -2.12
C ILE A 24 -7.65 -1.13 -1.97
N ALA A 25 -7.88 -0.33 -3.01
CA ALA A 25 -7.64 1.11 -2.95
C ALA A 25 -8.53 1.80 -1.91
N SER A 26 -9.82 1.43 -1.83
CA SER A 26 -10.70 1.92 -0.77
C SER A 26 -10.23 1.50 0.62
N ALA A 27 -9.86 0.24 0.81
CA ALA A 27 -9.33 -0.24 2.09
C ALA A 27 -8.04 0.49 2.50
N MET A 28 -7.15 0.77 1.54
CA MET A 28 -5.94 1.58 1.77
C MET A 28 -6.26 3.01 2.17
N GLN A 29 -7.29 3.64 1.61
CA GLN A 29 -7.71 4.99 2.00
C GLN A 29 -8.32 5.03 3.41
N GLU A 30 -8.99 3.96 3.83
CA GLU A 30 -9.56 3.82 5.17
C GLU A 30 -8.56 3.27 6.20
N MET A 31 -7.38 2.82 5.75
CA MET A 31 -6.33 2.29 6.61
C MET A 31 -5.81 3.39 7.53
N ASN A 32 -5.88 3.13 8.83
CA ASN A 32 -5.33 4.01 9.86
C ASN A 32 -4.23 3.26 10.61
N SER A 33 -3.01 3.77 10.57
CA SER A 33 -1.86 3.21 11.28
C SER A 33 -1.27 4.26 12.21
N GLU A 34 -0.75 3.83 13.36
CA GLU A 34 -0.13 4.74 14.33
C GLU A 34 1.27 5.19 13.87
N VAL A 35 1.92 4.41 13.00
CA VAL A 35 3.28 4.66 12.50
C VAL A 35 3.33 5.34 11.14
N GLY A 36 2.21 5.43 10.42
CA GLY A 36 2.17 6.02 9.10
C GLY A 36 0.76 6.34 8.60
N VAL A 37 0.70 7.14 7.54
CA VAL A 37 -0.54 7.59 6.93
C VAL A 37 -0.48 7.44 5.42
N VAL A 38 -1.58 7.00 4.83
CA VAL A 38 -1.77 6.97 3.38
C VAL A 38 -2.19 8.36 2.92
N GLN A 39 -1.36 9.00 2.11
CA GLN A 39 -1.62 10.35 1.58
C GLN A 39 -2.41 10.30 0.27
N MET A 40 -2.11 9.32 -0.57
CA MET A 40 -2.73 9.18 -1.89
C MET A 40 -2.81 7.72 -2.28
N VAL A 41 -3.92 7.35 -2.92
CA VAL A 41 -4.13 6.01 -3.47
C VAL A 41 -4.68 6.16 -4.87
N GLU A 42 -4.05 5.49 -5.84
CA GLU A 42 -4.46 5.48 -7.23
C GLU A 42 -4.46 4.06 -7.78
N THR A 43 -5.47 3.70 -8.59
CA THR A 43 -5.42 2.44 -9.34
C THR A 43 -4.86 2.70 -10.73
N LYS A 44 -3.80 1.97 -11.11
CA LYS A 44 -3.18 2.09 -12.44
C LYS A 44 -3.40 0.81 -13.24
N PRO A 45 -3.63 0.91 -14.57
CA PRO A 45 -3.68 -0.26 -15.43
C PRO A 45 -2.29 -0.91 -15.50
N LEU A 46 -2.26 -2.23 -15.42
CA LEU A 46 -1.06 -3.04 -15.59
C LEU A 46 -0.97 -3.52 -17.04
N ALA A 47 -1.27 -4.80 -17.27
CA ALA A 47 -1.33 -5.45 -18.57
C ALA A 47 -2.49 -6.45 -18.55
N PHE A 48 -2.98 -6.86 -19.72
CA PHE A 48 -4.05 -7.86 -19.84
C PHE A 48 -5.35 -7.49 -19.09
N GLY A 49 -5.65 -6.20 -18.99
CA GLY A 49 -6.84 -5.71 -18.27
C GLY A 49 -6.71 -5.74 -16.74
N LEU A 50 -5.58 -6.20 -16.20
CA LEU A 50 -5.29 -6.14 -14.78
C LEU A 50 -4.98 -4.70 -14.36
N LYS A 51 -5.24 -4.39 -13.10
CA LYS A 51 -4.88 -3.13 -12.44
C LYS A 51 -4.07 -3.42 -11.19
N PHE A 52 -3.23 -2.48 -10.79
CA PHE A 52 -2.56 -2.48 -9.49
C PHE A 52 -2.91 -1.20 -8.73
N VAL A 53 -2.69 -1.21 -7.42
CA VAL A 53 -2.86 -0.04 -6.57
C VAL A 53 -1.49 0.58 -6.31
N GLU A 54 -1.35 1.87 -6.58
CA GLU A 54 -0.21 2.66 -6.17
C GLU A 54 -0.62 3.50 -4.96
N ALA A 55 0.07 3.32 -3.83
CA ALA A 55 -0.19 4.04 -2.59
C ALA A 55 1.02 4.86 -2.18
N HIS A 56 0.82 6.16 -1.96
CA HIS A 56 1.86 7.07 -1.47
C HIS A 56 1.62 7.27 0.02
N CYS A 57 2.59 6.84 0.82
CA CYS A 57 2.48 6.79 2.26
C CYS A 57 3.58 7.62 2.90
N VAL A 58 3.28 8.22 4.04
CA VAL A 58 4.27 8.90 4.89
C VAL A 58 4.36 8.11 6.18
N ILE A 59 5.55 7.60 6.49
CA ILE A 59 5.81 6.72 7.63
C ILE A 59 6.83 7.42 8.54
N GLN A 60 6.60 7.37 9.85
CA GLN A 60 7.53 7.90 10.84
C GLN A 60 8.83 7.09 10.81
N GLU A 61 9.99 7.76 10.82
CA GLU A 61 11.27 7.07 10.98
C GLU A 61 11.39 6.49 12.39
N GLY A 62 11.61 5.17 12.46
CA GLY A 62 11.86 4.42 13.68
C GLY A 62 12.27 2.99 13.35
N ASP A 63 12.86 2.29 14.31
CA ASP A 63 13.17 0.87 14.15
C ASP A 63 11.87 0.06 14.00
N GLY A 64 11.68 -0.57 12.85
CA GLY A 64 10.55 -1.45 12.55
C GLY A 64 9.24 -0.76 12.16
N THR A 65 9.18 0.58 12.09
CA THR A 65 7.94 1.30 11.73
C THR A 65 7.50 1.04 10.29
N VAL A 66 8.46 0.91 9.36
CA VAL A 66 8.19 0.58 7.95
C VAL A 66 7.67 -0.85 7.83
N ASP A 67 8.28 -1.80 8.54
CA ASP A 67 7.84 -3.20 8.55
C ASP A 67 6.41 -3.33 9.12
N GLU A 68 6.12 -2.65 10.23
CA GLU A 68 4.78 -2.65 10.86
C GLU A 68 3.70 -2.06 9.91
N PHE A 69 4.06 -1.01 9.17
CA PHE A 69 3.18 -0.43 8.18
C PHE A 69 2.95 -1.37 6.99
N GLU A 70 4.00 -2.04 6.50
CA GLU A 70 3.87 -3.04 5.43
C GLU A 70 3.02 -4.24 5.84
N ASP A 71 3.15 -4.72 7.08
CA ASP A 71 2.32 -5.81 7.59
C ASP A 71 0.85 -5.41 7.71
N SER A 72 0.58 -4.13 8.00
CA SER A 72 -0.78 -3.58 7.97
C SER A 72 -1.37 -3.60 6.56
N ILE A 73 -0.57 -3.25 5.54
CA ILE A 73 -0.99 -3.33 4.12
C ILE A 73 -1.25 -4.79 3.73
N ARG A 74 -0.35 -5.72 4.08
CA ARG A 74 -0.48 -7.16 3.76
C ARG A 74 -1.68 -7.81 4.45
N SER A 75 -2.15 -7.24 5.55
CA SER A 75 -3.32 -7.74 6.28
C SER A 75 -4.65 -7.36 5.61
N ILE A 76 -4.64 -6.46 4.61
CA ILE A 76 -5.83 -6.11 3.84
C ILE A 76 -6.25 -7.31 2.97
N LEU A 77 -7.53 -7.68 3.04
CA LEU A 77 -8.08 -8.81 2.29
C LEU A 77 -7.84 -8.65 0.79
N GLY A 78 -7.25 -9.69 0.19
CA GLY A 78 -6.95 -9.76 -1.25
C GLY A 78 -5.73 -8.95 -1.69
N VAL A 79 -4.94 -8.40 -0.76
CA VAL A 79 -3.55 -8.01 -1.06
C VAL A 79 -2.72 -9.27 -1.24
N GLY A 80 -2.08 -9.42 -2.41
CA GLY A 80 -1.21 -10.54 -2.73
C GLY A 80 0.27 -10.17 -2.60
N GLU A 81 0.73 -9.24 -3.44
CA GLU A 81 2.13 -8.79 -3.45
C GLU A 81 2.22 -7.29 -3.19
N VAL A 82 3.17 -6.90 -2.34
CA VAL A 82 3.48 -5.50 -2.02
C VAL A 82 4.94 -5.24 -2.40
N GLU A 83 5.15 -4.32 -3.32
CA GLU A 83 6.45 -3.95 -3.88
C GLU A 83 6.74 -2.47 -3.56
N VAL A 84 7.94 -2.17 -3.08
CA VAL A 84 8.37 -0.78 -2.83
C VAL A 84 8.92 -0.18 -4.13
N LEU A 85 8.28 0.87 -4.63
CA LEU A 85 8.71 1.57 -5.84
C LEU A 85 9.75 2.66 -5.54
N GLU A 86 9.54 3.41 -4.47
CA GLU A 86 10.38 4.57 -4.14
C GLU A 86 10.36 4.82 -2.63
N ILE A 87 11.51 5.18 -2.09
CA ILE A 87 11.67 5.67 -0.71
C ILE A 87 12.40 7.01 -0.78
N GLY A 88 11.82 8.03 -0.14
CA GLY A 88 12.42 9.36 0.00
C GLY A 88 12.31 9.83 1.44
N ARG A 89 13.32 10.56 1.92
CA ARG A 89 13.24 11.30 3.19
C ARG A 89 12.55 12.64 2.96
N LEU A 90 11.70 13.05 3.89
CA LEU A 90 11.01 14.34 3.89
C LEU A 90 11.72 15.39 4.75
#